data_AF-A0A2M8LZ56-F1
#
_entry.id   AF-A0A2M8LZ56-F1
#
_cell.length_a   1.000
_cell.length_b   1.000
_cell.length_c   1.000
_cell.angle_alpha   90.00
_cell.angle_beta   90.00
_cell.angle_gamma   90.00
#
_symmetry.space_group_name_H-M   'P 1'
#
loop_
_entity.id
_entity.type
_entity.pdbx_description
1 polymer ?
#
loop_
_entity_poly.entity_id
_entity_poly.type
_entity_poly.pdbx_seq_one_letter_code
_entity_poly.pdbx_strand_id
1 'polypeptide(L)' 'MSIKTVAHINLRGNAREALEFHRSVFGGDLVAVTCGGLRAVTEPEEAGRLSWGQVTSPAGFHLMAFDAPS' A
#
# COMPACT_ATOMS: atom_id res chain seq x y z
N MET A 1 -13.07 22.94 -1.98
CA MET A 1 -12.34 21.74 -1.53
C MET A 1 -13.24 20.53 -1.72
N SER A 2 -12.78 19.50 -2.44
CA SER A 2 -13.51 18.24 -2.54
C SER A 2 -12.97 17.25 -1.51
N ILE A 3 -13.86 16.46 -0.91
CA ILE A 3 -13.51 15.34 -0.02
C ILE A 3 -13.59 14.07 -0.87
N LYS A 4 -12.58 13.20 -0.76
CA LYS A 4 -12.57 11.89 -1.42
C LYS A 4 -12.51 10.79 -0.36
N THR A 5 -13.54 9.94 -0.33
CA THR A 5 -13.52 8.72 0.48
C THR A 5 -12.67 7.67 -0.23
N VAL A 6 -11.75 7.05 0.51
CA VAL A 6 -10.80 6.07 -0.03
C VAL A 6 -10.87 4.80 0.81
N ALA A 7 -10.90 3.64 0.16
CA ALA A 7 -10.83 2.37 0.85
C ALA A 7 -9.41 2.14 1.37
N HIS A 8 -9.29 1.80 2.65
CA HIS A 8 -8.03 1.43 3.28
C HIS A 8 -8.11 -0.01 3.77
N ILE A 9 -7.23 -0.88 3.27
CA ILE A 9 -7.22 -2.30 3.60
C ILE A 9 -5.96 -2.66 4.41
N ASN A 10 -6.15 -3.36 5.52
CA ASN A 10 -5.06 -3.88 6.32
C ASN A 10 -4.87 -5.36 5.98
N LEU A 11 -3.65 -5.70 5.60
CA LEU A 11 -3.25 -7.01 5.10
C LEU A 11 -2.14 -7.58 5.98
N ARG A 12 -1.79 -8.86 5.77
CA ARG A 12 -0.79 -9.58 6.56
C ARG A 12 0.36 -10.04 5.67
N GLY A 13 1.18 -9.09 5.22
CA GLY A 13 2.40 -9.33 4.45
C GLY A 13 2.21 -9.36 2.93
N ASN A 14 0.99 -9.22 2.42
CA ASN A 14 0.68 -9.24 0.99
C ASN A 14 0.14 -7.89 0.46
N ALA A 15 0.29 -6.80 1.21
CA ALA A 15 -0.20 -5.49 0.77
C ALA A 15 0.44 -5.01 -0.54
N ARG A 16 1.73 -5.29 -0.77
CA ARG A 16 2.40 -4.96 -2.04
C ARG A 16 1.76 -5.68 -3.22
N GLU A 17 1.65 -7.00 -3.16
CA GLU A 17 1.07 -7.81 -4.23
C GLU A 17 -0.39 -7.41 -4.49
N ALA A 18 -1.16 -7.11 -3.44
CA ALA A 18 -2.52 -6.64 -3.59
C ALA A 18 -2.57 -5.30 -4.36
N LEU A 19 -1.73 -4.33 -4.00
CA LEU A 19 -1.68 -3.05 -4.70
C LEU A 19 -1.20 -3.20 -6.15
N GLU A 20 -0.19 -4.04 -6.40
CA GLU A 20 0.30 -4.33 -7.76
C GLU A 20 -0.79 -4.98 -8.62
N PHE A 21 -1.55 -5.93 -8.05
CA PHE A 21 -2.70 -6.54 -8.73
C PHE A 21 -3.75 -5.49 -9.11
N HIS A 22 -4.16 -4.64 -8.16
CA HIS A 22 -5.16 -3.61 -8.44
C HIS A 22 -4.66 -2.57 -9.45
N ARG A 23 -3.38 -2.21 -9.41
CA ARG A 23 -2.75 -1.37 -10.44
C ARG A 23 -2.79 -2.06 -11.82
N SER A 24 -2.57 -3.37 -11.90
CA SER A 24 -2.62 -4.10 -13.18
C SER A 24 -4.02 -4.09 -13.81
N VAL A 25 -5.07 -4.08 -12.99
CA VAL A 25 -6.47 -4.08 -13.43
C VAL A 25 -6.97 -2.67 -13.74
N PHE A 26 -6.70 -1.70 -12.85
CA PHE A 26 -7.25 -0.35 -12.92
C PHE A 26 -6.29 0.69 -13.51
N GLY A 27 -5.05 0.29 -13.79
CA GLY A 27 -3.97 1.19 -14.18
C GLY A 27 -3.58 2.17 -13.07
N GLY A 28 -2.76 3.16 -13.45
CA GLY A 28 -2.41 4.28 -12.58
C GLY A 28 -1.09 4.12 -11.82
N ASP A 29 -0.92 5.00 -10.84
CA ASP A 29 0.29 5.18 -10.07
C ASP A 29 0.23 4.38 -8.78
N LEU A 30 1.28 3.59 -8.56
CA LEU A 30 1.50 2.83 -7.34
C LEU A 30 2.58 3.52 -6.50
N VAL A 31 2.26 3.81 -5.25
CA VAL A 31 3.22 4.26 -4.25
C VAL A 31 3.28 3.19 -3.16
N ALA A 32 4.48 2.68 -2.89
CA ALA A 32 4.73 1.65 -1.89
C ALA A 32 5.88 2.09 -0.98
N VAL A 33 5.58 2.34 0.29
CA VAL A 33 6.54 2.71 1.32
C VAL A 33 6.73 1.50 2.23
N THR A 34 7.96 0.98 2.30
CA THR A 34 8.30 -0.14 3.17
C THR A 34 8.74 0.32 4.55
N CYS A 35 8.60 -0.58 5.52
CA CYS A 35 9.11 -0.38 6.87
C CYS A 35 10.63 -0.17 6.86
N GLY A 36 11.37 -0.84 5.97
CA GLY A 36 12.82 -0.61 5.79
C GLY A 36 13.21 0.80 5.35
N GLY A 37 12.28 1.62 4.85
CA GLY A 37 12.51 3.04 4.56
C GLY A 37 12.39 3.96 5.79
N LEU A 38 11.67 3.51 6.83
CA LEU A 38 11.73 4.12 8.15
C LEU A 38 12.89 3.47 8.92
N ARG A 39 13.73 4.27 9.58
CA ARG A 39 14.87 3.81 10.40
C ARG A 39 14.44 3.06 11.69
N ALA A 40 13.50 2.14 11.60
CA ALA A 40 12.84 1.49 12.73
C ALA A 40 12.67 -0.04 12.53
N VAL A 41 13.57 -0.69 11.78
CA VAL A 41 13.50 -2.13 11.58
C VAL A 41 14.60 -2.82 12.40
N THR A 42 14.17 -3.57 13.43
CA THR A 42 15.02 -4.41 14.28
C THR A 42 15.12 -5.86 13.76
N GLU A 43 14.19 -6.27 12.88
CA GLU A 43 14.16 -7.62 12.30
C GLU A 43 14.13 -7.60 10.76
N PRO A 44 15.01 -8.33 10.06
CA PRO A 44 15.10 -8.32 8.60
C PRO A 44 13.81 -8.79 7.90
N GLU A 45 12.97 -9.58 8.58
CA GLU A 45 11.68 -10.06 8.08
C GLU A 45 10.59 -8.96 8.09
N GLU A 46 10.76 -7.90 8.89
CA GLU A 46 9.87 -6.73 8.91
C GLU A 46 10.28 -5.67 7.87
N ALA A 47 11.52 -5.73 7.35
CA ALA A 47 12.04 -4.76 6.39
C ALA A 47 11.25 -4.72 5.06
N GLY A 48 10.71 -5.87 4.65
CA GLY A 48 9.95 -6.02 3.40
C GLY A 48 8.48 -5.61 3.50
N ARG A 49 7.94 -5.47 4.72
CA ARG A 49 6.52 -5.18 4.97
C ARG A 49 6.17 -3.76 4.54
N LEU A 50 4.98 -3.62 3.98
CA LEU A 50 4.50 -2.36 3.44
C LEU A 50 3.92 -1.50 4.58
N SER A 51 4.68 -0.49 5.02
CA SER A 51 4.24 0.43 6.07
C SER A 51 3.16 1.40 5.62
N TRP A 52 3.04 1.61 4.32
CA TRP A 52 1.91 2.28 3.70
C TRP A 52 2.05 2.19 2.18
N GLY A 53 0.94 2.04 1.46
CA GLY A 53 0.94 2.24 0.03
C GLY A 53 -0.44 2.55 -0.51
N GLN A 54 -0.46 2.99 -1.76
CA GLN A 54 -1.68 3.34 -2.46
C GLN A 54 -1.57 3.10 -3.96
N VAL A 55 -2.73 2.87 -4.58
CA VAL A 55 -2.92 2.94 -6.02
C VAL A 55 -3.92 4.04 -6.31
N THR A 56 -3.55 4.96 -7.19
CA THR A 56 -4.46 6.00 -7.70
C THR A 56 -4.52 5.92 -9.22
N SER A 57 -5.74 5.82 -9.77
CA SER A 57 -6.00 5.82 -11.20
C SER A 57 -6.68 7.12 -11.64
N PRO A 58 -6.39 7.65 -12.85
CA PRO A 58 -7.10 8.79 -13.44
C PRO A 58 -8.61 8.54 -13.61
N ALA A 59 -9.02 7.27 -13.71
CA ALA A 59 -10.42 6.87 -13.81
C ALA A 59 -11.21 7.00 -12.49
N GLY A 60 -10.57 7.44 -11.41
CA GLY A 60 -11.19 7.70 -10.11
C GLY A 60 -10.92 6.62 -9.06
N PHE A 61 -10.39 5.46 -9.44
CA PHE A 61 -10.00 4.40 -8.51
C PHE A 61 -8.91 4.88 -7.54
N HIS A 62 -9.10 4.60 -6.25
CA HIS A 62 -8.13 4.89 -5.21
C HIS A 62 -8.25 3.83 -4.12
N LEU A 63 -7.15 3.12 -3.86
CA LEU A 63 -7.04 2.11 -2.82
C LEU A 63 -5.77 2.36 -2.01
N MET A 64 -5.87 2.27 -0.69
CA MET A 64 -4.72 2.28 0.21
C MET A 64 -4.56 0.92 0.88
N ALA A 65 -3.33 0.47 1.08
CA ALA A 65 -3.04 -0.77 1.79
C ALA A 65 -1.87 -0.61 2.77
N PHE A 66 -1.92 -1.42 3.83
CA PHE A 66 -0.91 -1.48 4.88
C PHE A 66 -0.74 -2.93 5.35
N ASP A 67 0.50 -3.34 5.64
CA ASP A 67 0.76 -4.61 6.31
C ASP A 67 0.72 -4.40 7.83
N ALA A 68 -0.34 -4.91 8.47
CA ALA A 68 -0.50 -4.84 9.91
C ALA A 68 0.37 -5.90 10.62
N PRO A 69 1.05 -5.56 11.72
CA PRO A 69 1.69 -6.55 12.58
C PRO A 69 0.62 -7.46 13.18
N SER A 70 0.92 -8.76 13.23
CA SER A 70 0.06 -9.82 13.75
C SER A 70 0.00 -9.84 15.27
#